data_AF-A0AAW1TPW1-F1
#
_entry.id   AF-A0AAW1TPW1-F1
#
_cell.length_a   1.000
_cell.length_b   1.000
_cell.length_c   1.000
_cell.angle_alpha   90.00
_cell.angle_beta   90.00
_cell.angle_gamma   90.00
#
_symmetry.space_group_name_H-M   'P 1'
#
loop_
_entity.id
_entity.type
_entity.pdbx_description
1 polymer ?
#
loop_
_entity_poly.entity_id
_entity_poly.type
_entity_poly.pdbx_seq_one_letter_code
_entity_poly.pdbx_strand_id
1 'polypeptide(L)'
;MDVSISENQKLLIDQIADREGFKQYKFCVNRGSLKGDGYMGTIYVVTIEENERKLDLILKTAHTDDTVRKKTPARSVYIRENFMYNVVFKEFSEIQKQYNVPEAFDALAKYYGGLDNMREECLLLENLREVGFTMWNRQKPMDSHHVETVMAQYGNSTHCLTS
;
A
#
# COMPACT_ATOMS: atom_id res chain seq x y z
N MET A 1 -11.06 21.48 5.76
CA MET A 1 -10.60 21.34 4.36
C MET A 1 -10.89 19.92 3.98
N ASP A 2 -11.93 19.70 3.18
CA ASP A 2 -12.33 18.37 2.76
C ASP A 2 -11.23 17.71 1.94
N VAL A 3 -10.94 16.45 2.27
CA VAL A 3 -10.04 15.62 1.50
C VAL A 3 -10.78 15.24 0.21
N SER A 4 -10.32 15.73 -0.94
CA SER A 4 -10.91 15.38 -2.23
C SER A 4 -10.33 14.06 -2.75
N ILE A 5 -11.05 12.96 -2.54
CA ILE A 5 -10.82 11.70 -3.28
C ILE A 5 -11.72 11.68 -4.52
N SER A 6 -11.27 11.01 -5.58
CA SER A 6 -12.02 10.92 -6.84
C SER A 6 -13.18 9.93 -6.75
N GLU A 7 -14.11 9.98 -7.70
CA GLU A 7 -15.26 9.07 -7.72
C GLU A 7 -14.83 7.62 -7.92
N ASN A 8 -13.82 7.36 -8.74
CA ASN A 8 -13.27 6.02 -8.92
C ASN A 8 -12.60 5.49 -7.65
N GLN A 9 -11.97 6.37 -6.85
CA GLN A 9 -11.42 6.00 -5.56
C GLN A 9 -12.51 5.63 -4.55
N LYS A 10 -13.65 6.32 -4.56
CA LYS A 10 -14.82 5.95 -3.75
C LYS A 10 -15.38 4.60 -4.18
N LEU A 11 -15.59 4.39 -5.48
CA LEU A 11 -16.07 3.10 -6.01
C LEU A 11 -15.14 1.94 -5.62
N LEU A 12 -13.82 2.16 -5.60
CA LEU A 12 -12.88 1.16 -5.11
C LEU A 12 -13.03 0.88 -3.61
N ILE A 13 -13.24 1.92 -2.79
CA ILE A 13 -13.53 1.75 -1.35
C ILE A 13 -14.82 0.96 -1.17
N ASP A 14 -15.84 1.24 -1.97
CA ASP A 14 -17.14 0.56 -1.89
C ASP A 14 -17.00 -0.93 -2.23
N GLN A 15 -16.26 -1.27 -3.29
CA GLN A 15 -15.93 -2.65 -3.65
C GLN A 15 -15.17 -3.38 -2.54
N ILE A 16 -14.25 -2.68 -1.87
CA ILE A 16 -13.50 -3.23 -0.73
C ILE A 16 -14.45 -3.50 0.45
N ALA A 17 -15.31 -2.55 0.78
CA ALA A 17 -16.29 -2.70 1.86
C ALA A 17 -17.20 -3.91 1.61
N ASP A 18 -17.72 -4.06 0.39
CA ASP A 18 -18.56 -5.19 0.00
C ASP A 18 -17.82 -6.53 0.13
N ARG A 19 -16.56 -6.60 -0.32
CA ARG A 19 -15.72 -7.81 -0.25
C ARG A 19 -15.39 -8.21 1.19
N GLU A 20 -15.18 -7.24 2.08
CA GLU A 20 -14.89 -7.47 3.49
C GLU A 20 -16.20 -7.62 4.33
N GLY A 21 -17.35 -7.63 3.67
CA GLY A 21 -18.64 -7.96 4.28
C GLY A 21 -19.28 -6.82 5.08
N PHE A 22 -18.97 -5.57 4.74
CA PHE A 22 -19.70 -4.39 5.22
C PHE A 22 -20.93 -4.17 4.35
N LYS A 23 -22.11 -3.95 4.94
CA LYS A 23 -23.39 -3.81 4.21
C LYS A 23 -24.05 -2.45 4.43
N GLN A 24 -23.99 -1.92 5.64
CA GLN A 24 -24.51 -0.60 6.02
C GLN A 24 -23.40 0.20 6.68
N TYR A 25 -22.35 0.49 5.92
CA TYR A 25 -21.18 1.20 6.41
C TYR A 25 -21.23 2.69 6.12
N LYS A 26 -20.40 3.42 6.85
CA LYS A 26 -19.93 4.75 6.49
C LYS A 26 -18.43 4.68 6.35
N PHE A 27 -17.85 5.54 5.52
CA PHE A 27 -16.40 5.70 5.50
C PHE A 27 -16.02 7.16 5.68
N CYS A 28 -14.86 7.38 6.29
CA CYS A 28 -14.25 8.70 6.38
C CYS A 28 -12.81 8.66 5.87
N VAL A 29 -12.35 9.79 5.35
CA VAL A 29 -11.00 9.92 4.81
C VAL A 29 -10.27 11.05 5.51
N ASN A 30 -9.22 10.68 6.23
CA ASN A 30 -8.40 11.60 7.01
C ASN A 30 -7.00 11.71 6.40
N ARG A 31 -6.33 12.84 6.58
CA ARG A 31 -4.93 12.98 6.17
C ARG A 31 -4.05 12.10 7.05
N GLY A 32 -3.32 11.17 6.42
CA GLY A 32 -2.36 10.30 7.09
C GLY A 32 -0.93 10.86 7.13
N SER A 33 -0.66 11.92 6.35
CA SER A 33 0.65 12.59 6.22
C SER A 33 0.52 14.11 6.27
N LEU A 34 1.54 14.82 6.78
CA LEU A 34 1.55 16.29 6.77
C LEU A 34 1.79 16.83 5.35
N LYS A 35 1.42 18.09 5.12
CA LYS A 35 1.65 18.77 3.85
C LYS A 35 3.16 18.91 3.62
N GLY A 36 3.71 18.21 2.63
CA GLY A 36 5.16 18.16 2.34
C GLY A 36 5.82 16.82 2.65
N ASP A 37 5.15 15.93 3.38
CA ASP A 37 5.63 14.57 3.70
C ASP A 37 5.50 13.60 2.53
N GLY A 38 5.15 14.06 1.33
CA GLY A 38 4.89 13.24 0.16
C GLY A 38 5.71 13.67 -1.06
N TYR A 39 6.83 13.01 -1.37
CA TYR A 39 7.66 13.35 -2.53
C TYR A 39 6.99 12.92 -3.85
N MET A 40 6.29 11.78 -3.83
CA MET A 40 5.66 11.16 -5.01
C MET A 40 4.13 11.10 -4.96
N GLY A 41 3.52 11.43 -3.82
CA GLY A 41 2.08 11.38 -3.62
C GLY A 41 1.65 11.76 -2.20
N THR A 42 0.36 11.64 -1.92
CA THR A 42 -0.25 11.92 -0.60
C THR A 42 -0.76 10.63 0.03
N ILE A 43 -0.67 10.54 1.36
CA ILE A 43 -1.19 9.41 2.14
C ILE A 43 -2.41 9.86 2.93
N TYR A 44 -3.49 9.11 2.79
CA TYR A 44 -4.72 9.24 3.56
C TYR A 44 -4.98 7.97 4.37
N VAL A 45 -5.65 8.13 5.50
CA VAL A 45 -6.25 7.04 6.25
C VAL A 45 -7.72 6.98 5.85
N VAL A 46 -8.18 5.83 5.38
CA VAL A 46 -9.58 5.56 5.08
C VAL A 46 -10.11 4.63 6.15
N THR A 47 -11.13 5.05 6.87
CA THR A 47 -11.74 4.24 7.94
C THR A 47 -13.16 3.90 7.52
N ILE A 48 -13.44 2.60 7.37
CA ILE A 48 -14.76 2.05 7.04
C ILE A 48 -15.37 1.50 8.33
N GLU A 49 -16.58 1.94 8.68
CA GLU A 49 -17.24 1.62 9.95
C GLU A 49 -18.66 1.12 9.75
N GLU A 50 -19.01 0.02 10.43
CA GLU A 50 -20.37 -0.53 10.53
C GLU A 50 -20.59 -1.00 11.98
N ASN A 51 -21.40 -0.27 12.74
CA ASN A 51 -21.61 -0.49 14.18
C ASN A 51 -20.27 -0.46 14.95
N GLU A 52 -19.88 -1.56 15.59
CA GLU A 52 -18.61 -1.70 16.33
C GLU A 52 -17.46 -2.23 15.44
N ARG A 53 -17.75 -2.62 14.19
CA ARG A 53 -16.75 -3.11 13.25
C ARG A 53 -16.11 -1.92 12.54
N LYS A 54 -14.78 -1.90 12.52
CA LYS A 54 -14.00 -0.94 11.75
C LYS A 54 -12.94 -1.63 10.90
N LEU A 55 -12.60 -1.00 9.78
CA LEU A 55 -11.47 -1.36 8.93
C LEU A 55 -10.71 -0.10 8.55
N ASP A 56 -9.48 0.01 9.05
CA ASP A 56 -8.58 1.11 8.74
C ASP A 56 -7.62 0.74 7.60
N LEU A 57 -7.62 1.58 6.57
CA LEU A 57 -6.83 1.41 5.37
C LEU A 57 -5.93 2.62 5.14
N ILE A 58 -4.82 2.39 4.45
CA ILE A 58 -3.92 3.42 3.95
C ILE A 58 -4.18 3.60 2.47
N LEU A 59 -4.72 4.77 2.11
CA LEU A 59 -4.84 5.21 0.72
C LEU A 59 -3.60 6.01 0.34
N LYS A 60 -2.72 5.39 -0.45
CA LYS A 60 -1.58 6.04 -1.08
C LYS A 60 -2.01 6.49 -2.46
N THR A 61 -1.99 7.79 -2.75
CA THR A 61 -2.40 8.33 -4.06
C THR A 61 -1.35 9.24 -4.66
N ALA A 62 -1.13 9.15 -5.97
CA ALA A 62 -0.16 9.98 -6.68
C ALA A 62 -0.58 11.45 -6.65
N HIS A 63 0.40 12.36 -6.69
CA HIS A 63 0.10 13.78 -6.84
C HIS A 63 -0.61 14.03 -8.18
N THR A 64 -1.65 14.84 -8.14
CA THR A 64 -2.41 15.28 -9.32
C THR A 64 -1.84 16.57 -9.93
N ASP A 65 -0.99 17.29 -9.19
CA ASP A 65 -0.33 18.52 -9.62
C ASP A 65 0.62 18.26 -10.81
N ASP A 66 0.35 18.94 -11.93
CA ASP A 66 1.11 18.77 -13.17
C ASP A 66 2.58 19.18 -13.05
N THR A 67 2.89 20.15 -12.20
CA THR A 67 4.27 20.60 -11.96
C THR A 67 5.07 19.50 -11.27
N VAL A 68 4.45 18.81 -10.30
CA VAL A 68 5.06 17.66 -9.62
C VAL A 68 5.18 16.47 -10.57
N ARG A 69 4.15 16.16 -11.34
CA ARG A 69 4.14 15.04 -12.30
C ARG A 69 5.13 15.20 -13.45
N LYS A 70 5.46 16.44 -13.86
CA LYS A 70 6.53 16.68 -14.85
C LYS A 70 7.93 16.41 -14.29
N LYS A 71 8.11 16.56 -12.97
CA LYS A 71 9.40 16.39 -12.29
C LYS A 71 9.60 15.01 -11.70
N THR A 72 8.54 14.18 -11.66
CA THR A 72 8.53 12.91 -10.96
C THR A 72 7.85 11.82 -11.78
N PRO A 73 8.37 10.59 -11.78
CA PRO A 73 7.78 9.49 -12.54
C PRO A 73 6.57 8.85 -11.83
N ALA A 74 5.75 9.67 -11.14
CA ALA A 74 4.71 9.25 -10.19
C ALA A 74 3.81 8.13 -10.76
N ARG A 75 3.24 8.34 -11.95
CA ARG A 75 2.40 7.31 -12.62
C ARG A 75 3.11 5.96 -12.73
N SER A 76 4.34 5.95 -13.27
CA SER A 76 5.08 4.70 -13.49
C SER A 76 5.45 3.98 -12.20
N VAL A 77 5.60 4.72 -11.09
CA VAL A 77 5.89 4.15 -9.77
C VAL A 77 4.64 3.45 -9.24
N TYR A 78 3.49 4.12 -9.27
CA TYR A 78 2.23 3.57 -8.76
C TYR A 78 1.74 2.37 -9.59
N ILE A 79 1.87 2.41 -10.91
CA ILE A 79 1.56 1.26 -11.79
C ILE A 79 2.44 0.06 -11.43
N ARG A 80 3.74 0.28 -11.26
CA ARG A 80 4.68 -0.78 -10.87
C ARG A 80 4.36 -1.34 -9.48
N GLU A 81 4.05 -0.48 -8.52
CA GLU A 81 3.68 -0.90 -7.18
C GLU A 81 2.38 -1.73 -7.18
N ASN A 82 1.36 -1.31 -7.93
CA ASN A 82 0.15 -2.10 -8.14
C ASN A 82 0.47 -3.47 -8.78
N PHE A 83 1.34 -3.52 -9.78
CA PHE A 83 1.76 -4.78 -10.41
C PHE A 83 2.48 -5.71 -9.42
N MET A 84 3.39 -5.17 -8.60
CA MET A 84 4.12 -5.92 -7.58
C MET A 84 3.15 -6.60 -6.59
N TYR A 85 2.14 -5.87 -6.10
CA TYR A 85 1.15 -6.42 -5.17
C TYR A 85 0.19 -7.41 -5.82
N ASN A 86 -0.29 -7.14 -7.04
CA ASN A 86 -1.29 -7.98 -7.69
C ASN A 86 -0.73 -9.28 -8.27
N VAL A 87 0.51 -9.24 -8.76
CA VAL A 87 1.10 -10.34 -9.54
C VAL A 87 2.27 -10.94 -8.77
N VAL A 88 3.34 -10.17 -8.58
CA VAL A 88 4.62 -10.69 -8.11
C VAL A 88 4.52 -11.29 -6.70
N PHE A 89 3.96 -10.55 -5.75
CA PHE A 89 3.85 -11.04 -4.37
C PHE A 89 2.84 -12.18 -4.21
N LYS A 90 1.81 -12.20 -5.05
CA LYS A 90 0.86 -13.32 -5.09
C LYS A 90 1.55 -14.60 -5.56
N GLU A 91 2.28 -14.54 -6.67
CA GLU A 91 3.06 -15.67 -7.20
C GLU A 91 4.10 -16.14 -6.18
N PHE A 92 4.79 -15.21 -5.52
CA PHE A 92 5.77 -15.55 -4.48
C PHE A 92 5.13 -16.30 -3.31
N SER A 93 3.96 -15.86 -2.85
CA SER A 93 3.20 -16.54 -1.79
C SER A 93 2.75 -17.94 -2.21
N GLU A 94 2.33 -18.13 -3.46
CA GLU A 94 1.94 -19.44 -4.00
C GLU A 94 3.13 -20.40 -4.05
N ILE A 95 4.30 -19.92 -4.50
CA ILE A 95 5.55 -20.70 -4.51
C ILE A 95 5.95 -21.08 -3.08
N GLN A 96 5.93 -20.14 -2.14
CA GLN A 96 6.30 -20.43 -0.75
C GLN A 96 5.38 -21.47 -0.10
N LYS A 97 4.09 -21.46 -0.42
CA LYS A 97 3.13 -22.48 0.00
C LYS A 97 3.41 -23.84 -0.65
N GLN A 98 3.69 -23.86 -1.96
CA GLN A 98 3.97 -25.09 -2.70
C GLN A 98 5.18 -25.84 -2.12
N TYR A 99 6.22 -25.10 -1.72
CA TYR A 99 7.47 -25.67 -1.22
C TYR A 99 7.57 -25.72 0.31
N ASN A 100 6.48 -25.43 1.05
CA ASN A 100 6.44 -25.41 2.52
C ASN A 100 7.64 -24.67 3.15
N VAL A 101 7.93 -23.46 2.64
CA VAL A 101 9.08 -22.68 3.11
C VAL A 101 8.89 -22.36 4.60
N PRO A 102 9.81 -22.79 5.50
CA PRO A 102 9.66 -22.65 6.95
C PRO A 102 9.61 -21.20 7.44
N GLU A 103 10.15 -20.26 6.65
CA GLU A 103 10.16 -18.82 6.90
C GLU A 103 9.65 -18.08 5.66
N ALA A 104 8.37 -18.29 5.34
CA ALA A 104 7.72 -17.58 4.24
C ALA A 104 7.79 -16.05 4.46
N PHE A 105 7.87 -15.32 3.36
CA PHE A 105 8.01 -13.86 3.38
C PHE A 105 6.63 -13.27 3.63
N ASP A 106 6.43 -12.76 4.84
CA ASP A 106 5.14 -12.21 5.28
C ASP A 106 5.24 -10.74 5.74
N ALA A 107 6.29 -10.04 5.33
CA ALA A 107 6.55 -8.65 5.72
C ALA A 107 5.77 -7.62 4.87
N LEU A 108 4.65 -8.02 4.25
CA LEU A 108 3.88 -7.18 3.35
C LEU A 108 2.55 -6.78 3.97
N ALA A 109 2.24 -5.48 3.92
CA ALA A 109 0.89 -5.01 4.19
C ALA A 109 -0.11 -5.69 3.26
N LYS A 110 -1.26 -6.15 3.79
CA LYS A 110 -2.34 -6.69 2.95
C LYS A 110 -2.75 -5.65 1.91
N TYR A 111 -2.77 -6.05 0.64
CA TYR A 111 -3.22 -5.22 -0.47
C TYR A 111 -4.72 -5.41 -0.70
N TYR A 112 -5.47 -4.32 -0.64
CA TYR A 112 -6.93 -4.36 -0.81
C TYR A 112 -7.36 -4.03 -2.24
N GLY A 113 -6.58 -3.21 -2.95
CA GLY A 113 -6.90 -2.79 -4.32
C GLY A 113 -6.13 -1.54 -4.72
N GLY A 114 -6.31 -1.11 -5.97
CA GLY A 114 -5.59 0.03 -6.52
C GLY A 114 -6.13 0.41 -7.90
N LEU A 115 -5.80 1.63 -8.34
CA LEU A 115 -6.17 2.19 -9.64
C LEU A 115 -4.91 2.62 -10.40
N ASP A 116 -4.95 2.50 -11.72
CA ASP A 116 -3.91 2.96 -12.65
C ASP A 116 -4.41 4.07 -13.61
N ASN A 117 -5.65 4.50 -13.44
CA ASN A 117 -6.26 5.63 -14.15
C ASN A 117 -5.39 6.89 -14.02
N MET A 118 -5.29 7.64 -15.12
CA MET A 118 -4.48 8.85 -15.15
C MET A 118 -4.99 9.88 -14.16
N ARG A 119 -4.09 10.34 -13.27
CA ARG A 119 -4.38 11.28 -12.16
C ARG A 119 -5.25 10.72 -11.05
N GLU A 120 -5.50 9.43 -11.04
CA GLU A 120 -6.20 8.74 -9.95
C GLU A 120 -5.40 7.57 -9.41
N GLU A 121 -4.13 7.46 -9.83
CA GLU A 121 -3.27 6.35 -9.48
C GLU A 121 -3.19 6.21 -7.95
N CYS A 122 -3.58 5.04 -7.44
CA CYS A 122 -3.62 4.80 -6.01
C CYS A 122 -3.47 3.32 -5.64
N LEU A 123 -3.17 3.09 -4.36
CA LEU A 123 -3.19 1.81 -3.69
C LEU A 123 -3.94 1.95 -2.36
N LEU A 124 -4.77 0.97 -2.02
CA LEU A 124 -5.33 0.77 -0.69
C LEU A 124 -4.64 -0.43 -0.04
N LEU A 125 -3.99 -0.15 1.09
CA LEU A 125 -3.21 -1.11 1.85
C LEU A 125 -3.74 -1.20 3.28
N GLU A 126 -3.41 -2.27 3.97
CA GLU A 126 -3.59 -2.40 5.42
C GLU A 126 -2.92 -1.25 6.19
N ASN A 127 -3.61 -0.75 7.21
CA ASN A 127 -3.03 0.21 8.14
C ASN A 127 -2.17 -0.45 9.22
N LEU A 128 -0.90 -0.67 8.91
CA LEU A 128 0.07 -1.26 9.85
C LEU A 128 0.31 -0.45 11.14
N ARG A 129 -0.15 0.81 11.22
CA ARG A 129 -0.04 1.61 12.46
C ARG A 129 -0.87 1.02 13.59
N GLU A 130 -1.98 0.37 13.28
CA GLU A 130 -2.82 -0.30 14.29
C GLU A 130 -2.11 -1.51 14.91
N VAL A 131 -1.13 -2.08 14.20
CA VAL A 131 -0.32 -3.23 14.62
C VAL A 131 1.03 -2.78 15.23
N GLY A 132 1.19 -1.47 15.51
CA GLY A 132 2.38 -0.93 16.17
C GLY A 132 3.54 -0.54 15.25
N PHE A 133 3.37 -0.61 13.92
CA PHE A 133 4.42 -0.20 12.98
C PHE A 133 4.39 1.33 12.74
N THR A 134 5.52 1.99 13.01
CA THR A 134 5.71 3.41 12.68
C THR A 134 6.24 3.57 11.26
N MET A 135 5.69 4.52 10.48
CA MET A 135 6.27 4.88 9.17
C MET A 135 7.73 5.29 9.36
N TRP A 136 8.65 4.53 8.76
CA TRP A 136 10.07 4.91 8.75
C TRP A 136 10.26 6.21 7.97
N ASN A 137 11.00 7.15 8.56
CA ASN A 137 11.25 8.45 7.95
C ASN A 137 12.24 8.29 6.79
N ARG A 138 11.73 8.39 5.56
CA ARG A 138 12.51 8.30 4.30
C ARG A 138 13.59 9.39 4.12
N GLN A 139 13.65 10.40 4.98
CA GLN A 139 14.72 11.41 4.98
C GLN A 139 15.93 11.01 5.84
N LYS A 140 15.87 9.89 6.56
CA LYS A 140 17.03 9.28 7.21
C LYS A 140 17.60 8.19 6.29
N PRO A 141 18.92 8.21 6.01
CA PRO A 141 19.59 7.07 5.39
C PRO A 141 19.23 5.80 6.17
N MET A 142 18.93 4.73 5.44
CA MET A 142 18.58 3.45 6.04
C MET A 142 19.75 2.98 6.91
N ASP A 143 19.50 2.78 8.20
CA ASP A 143 20.48 2.20 9.13
C ASP A 143 20.87 0.81 8.61
N SER A 144 22.16 0.53 8.64
CA SER A 144 22.80 -0.76 8.40
C SER A 144 21.99 -1.98 8.86
N HIS A 145 21.29 -1.92 9.99
CA HIS A 145 20.49 -3.04 10.51
C HIS A 145 19.21 -3.32 9.69
N HIS A 146 18.56 -2.28 9.16
CA HIS A 146 17.43 -2.42 8.24
C HIS A 146 17.89 -2.87 6.85
N VAL A 147 19.09 -2.44 6.43
CA VAL A 147 19.72 -2.94 5.20
C VAL A 147 20.05 -4.42 5.34
N GLU A 148 20.58 -4.85 6.48
CA GLU A 148 20.87 -6.26 6.79
C GLU A 148 19.61 -7.12 6.79
N THR A 149 18.51 -6.64 7.37
CA THR A 149 17.24 -7.40 7.40
C THR A 149 16.64 -7.54 6.01
N VAL A 150 16.62 -6.46 5.23
CA VAL A 150 16.14 -6.50 3.83
C VAL A 150 17.08 -7.32 2.95
N MET A 151 18.40 -7.23 3.14
CA MET A 151 19.40 -8.04 2.42
C MET A 151 19.37 -9.52 2.81
N ALA A 152 19.09 -9.86 4.07
CA ALA A 152 18.90 -11.23 4.51
C ALA A 152 17.62 -11.84 3.91
N GLN A 153 16.52 -11.06 3.86
CA GLN A 153 15.30 -11.46 3.16
C GLN A 153 15.51 -11.63 1.64
N TYR A 154 16.31 -10.76 1.00
CA TYR A 154 16.69 -10.89 -0.40
C TYR A 154 17.68 -12.04 -0.67
N GLY A 155 18.61 -12.31 0.25
CA GLY A 155 19.58 -13.40 0.19
C GLY A 155 18.90 -14.77 0.29
N ASN A 156 17.92 -14.91 1.17
CA ASN A 156 17.12 -16.13 1.30
C ASN A 156 16.24 -16.39 0.06
N SER A 157 15.83 -15.33 -0.65
CA SER A 157 15.00 -15.44 -1.86
C SER A 157 15.79 -15.83 -3.12
N THR A 158 17.08 -15.50 -3.19
CA THR A 158 17.94 -15.81 -4.36
C THR A 158 18.58 -17.20 -4.30
N HIS A 159 18.70 -17.78 -3.10
CA HIS A 159 19.26 -19.12 -2.94
C HIS A 159 18.32 -20.25 -3.41
N CYS A 160 17.01 -19.99 -3.56
CA CYS A 160 16.03 -20.96 -4.04
C CYS A 160 15.92 -21.05 -5.59
N LEU A 161 16.64 -20.23 -6.36
CA LEU A 161 16.58 -20.24 -7.83
C LEU A 161 17.83 -20.83 -8.51
N THR A 162 18.74 -21.45 -7.75
CA THR A 162 19.96 -22.10 -8.29
C THR A 162 20.20 -23.51 -7.75
N SER A 163 19.14 -24.24 -7.40
CA SER A 163 19.25 -25.67 -7.04
C SER A 163 18.29 -26.52 -7.86
#